data_AF-A0A535B8V2-F1
#
_entry.id   AF-A0A535B8V2-F1
#
_cell.length_a   1.000
_cell.length_b   1.000
_cell.length_c   1.000
_cell.angle_alpha   90.00
_cell.angle_beta   90.00
_cell.angle_gamma   90.00
#
_symmetry.space_group_name_H-M   'P 1'
#
loop_
_entity.id
_entity.type
_entity.pdbx_description
1 polymer ?
#
loop_
_entity_poly.entity_id
_entity_poly.type
_entity_poly.pdbx_seq_one_letter_code
_entity_poly.pdbx_strand_id
1 'polypeptide(L)'
;MVRSQVQDKCVKRKGECPVSTVGFIRSSLKQMHTTYNEAINDLSPGQMSWRANDKGHPISFILWHYVRTEDNIIQFVLQRKPTVWLEGGWDEKFGLHRTAQGTGMSLEEAQALRLEPKSDFQAYMNAVWEATDAYLASADDAFLEQRTTVKPLGEMPIANAIGNMCLTHGFTHLGEIAHLRGLQGLKGMAV
;
A
#
# COMPACT_ATOMS: atom_id res chain seq x y z
N MET A 1 3.18 -50.39 3.49
CA MET A 1 2.59 -49.95 4.77
C MET A 1 2.48 -48.43 4.72
N VAL A 2 1.23 -47.96 4.55
CA VAL A 2 0.63 -46.61 4.66
C VAL A 2 1.53 -45.38 4.41
N ARG A 3 1.38 -44.79 3.21
CA ARG A 3 1.69 -43.39 2.92
C ARG A 3 0.64 -42.49 3.61
N SER A 4 1.15 -41.56 4.41
CA SER A 4 0.58 -40.31 4.93
C SER A 4 -0.85 -39.93 4.49
N GLN A 5 -1.78 -39.93 5.45
CA GLN A 5 -3.19 -39.56 5.34
C GLN A 5 -3.46 -38.03 5.39
N VAL A 6 -2.59 -37.19 4.81
CA VAL A 6 -2.80 -35.72 4.84
C VAL A 6 -3.18 -35.15 3.47
N GLN A 7 -3.73 -35.98 2.58
CA GLN A 7 -4.20 -35.55 1.25
C GLN A 7 -5.73 -35.54 1.07
N ASP A 8 -6.51 -35.98 2.06
CA ASP A 8 -7.95 -36.11 1.91
C ASP A 8 -8.71 -35.32 2.98
N LYS A 9 -9.07 -34.07 2.64
CA LYS A 9 -10.34 -33.42 3.06
C LYS A 9 -10.58 -32.10 2.31
N CYS A 10 -10.55 -32.14 0.99
CA CYS A 10 -11.14 -31.07 0.18
C CYS A 10 -12.12 -31.67 -0.84
N VAL A 11 -13.23 -32.20 -0.33
CA VAL A 11 -14.34 -32.66 -1.17
C VAL A 11 -15.22 -31.46 -1.54
N LYS A 12 -14.96 -30.94 -2.74
CA LYS A 12 -15.91 -30.43 -3.75
C LYS A 12 -17.10 -29.57 -3.28
N ARG A 13 -17.02 -28.27 -3.60
CA ARG A 13 -18.16 -27.53 -4.21
C ARG A 13 -17.73 -27.07 -5.61
N LYS A 14 -18.61 -27.31 -6.59
CA LYS A 14 -18.59 -26.91 -8.00
C LYS A 14 -17.37 -26.09 -8.49
N GLY A 15 -16.47 -26.72 -9.23
CA GLY A 15 -15.68 -26.10 -10.31
C GLY A 15 -14.67 -24.99 -9.99
N GLU A 16 -14.65 -24.44 -8.78
CA GLU A 16 -13.72 -23.38 -8.39
C GLU A 16 -12.68 -23.95 -7.41
N CYS A 17 -11.40 -23.78 -7.72
CA CYS A 17 -10.36 -23.98 -6.71
C CYS A 17 -10.59 -22.96 -5.58
N PRO A 18 -10.49 -23.35 -4.30
CA PRO A 18 -10.49 -22.38 -3.22
C PRO A 18 -9.41 -21.32 -3.49
N VAL A 19 -9.79 -20.04 -3.42
CA VAL A 19 -8.81 -18.95 -3.50
C VAL A 19 -7.91 -19.07 -2.26
N SER A 20 -6.61 -19.26 -2.48
CA SER A 20 -5.64 -19.26 -1.38
C SER A 20 -5.63 -17.91 -0.69
N THR A 21 -5.25 -17.86 0.58
CA THR A 21 -5.18 -16.60 1.33
C THR A 21 -4.21 -15.62 0.65
N VAL A 22 -3.08 -16.13 0.17
CA VAL A 22 -2.11 -15.32 -0.59
C VAL A 22 -2.69 -14.82 -1.91
N GLY A 23 -3.51 -15.64 -2.60
CA GLY A 23 -4.20 -15.27 -3.83
C GLY A 23 -5.21 -14.15 -3.60
N PHE A 24 -5.97 -14.24 -2.51
CA PHE A 24 -6.89 -13.19 -2.09
C PHE A 24 -6.13 -11.88 -1.81
N ILE A 25 -5.12 -11.91 -0.93
CA ILE A 25 -4.33 -10.71 -0.59
C ILE A 25 -3.73 -10.06 -1.83
N ARG A 26 -3.08 -10.85 -2.69
CA ARG A 26 -2.41 -10.37 -3.90
C ARG A 26 -3.40 -9.74 -4.88
N SER A 27 -4.58 -10.35 -5.09
CA SER A 27 -5.62 -9.79 -5.96
C SER A 27 -6.27 -8.52 -5.38
N SER A 28 -6.49 -8.46 -4.06
CA SER A 28 -6.99 -7.26 -3.39
C SER A 28 -5.99 -6.08 -3.47
N LEU A 29 -4.69 -6.35 -3.29
CA LEU A 29 -3.65 -5.33 -3.47
C LEU A 29 -3.66 -4.80 -4.92
N LYS A 30 -3.68 -5.68 -5.93
CA LYS A 30 -3.77 -5.26 -7.35
C LYS A 30 -4.98 -4.39 -7.65
N GLN A 31 -6.14 -4.75 -7.10
CA GLN A 31 -7.35 -3.94 -7.25
C GLN A 31 -7.13 -2.55 -6.64
N MET A 32 -6.66 -2.50 -5.39
CA MET A 32 -6.40 -1.24 -4.70
C MET A 32 -5.37 -0.37 -5.43
N HIS A 33 -4.28 -0.96 -5.91
CA HIS A 33 -3.23 -0.28 -6.70
C HIS A 33 -3.81 0.35 -7.96
N THR A 34 -4.65 -0.39 -8.70
CA THR A 34 -5.38 0.16 -9.86
C THR A 34 -6.25 1.35 -9.45
N THR A 35 -7.00 1.26 -8.36
CA THR A 35 -7.86 2.36 -7.92
C THR A 35 -7.07 3.58 -7.42
N TYR A 36 -5.89 3.38 -6.81
CA TYR A 36 -4.99 4.48 -6.46
C TYR A 36 -4.51 5.24 -7.71
N ASN A 37 -4.10 4.51 -8.76
CA ASN A 37 -3.75 5.12 -10.05
C ASN A 37 -4.88 5.99 -10.60
N GLU A 38 -6.08 5.43 -10.66
CA GLU A 38 -7.28 6.12 -11.14
C GLU A 38 -7.57 7.37 -10.30
N ALA A 39 -7.41 7.27 -8.97
CA ALA A 39 -7.75 8.34 -8.03
C ALA A 39 -6.91 9.60 -8.19
N ILE A 40 -5.72 9.49 -8.79
CA ILE A 40 -4.79 10.61 -8.94
C ILE A 40 -4.56 11.03 -10.39
N ASN A 41 -5.05 10.25 -11.36
CA ASN A 41 -4.70 10.40 -12.77
C ASN A 41 -5.11 11.77 -13.33
N ASP A 42 -6.29 12.25 -12.98
CA ASP A 42 -6.87 13.54 -13.42
C ASP A 42 -6.56 14.71 -12.48
N LEU A 43 -5.85 14.49 -11.36
CA LEU A 43 -5.56 15.55 -10.39
C LEU A 43 -4.45 16.49 -10.88
N SER A 44 -4.73 17.78 -10.84
CA SER A 44 -3.74 18.85 -10.97
C SER A 44 -2.90 19.01 -9.69
N PRO A 45 -1.72 19.68 -9.76
CA PRO A 45 -0.92 19.97 -8.56
C PRO A 45 -1.69 20.73 -7.47
N GLY A 46 -2.56 21.65 -7.88
CA GLY A 46 -3.42 22.41 -6.96
C GLY A 46 -4.41 21.49 -6.23
N GLN A 47 -5.02 20.54 -6.92
CA GLN A 47 -5.94 19.58 -6.31
C GLN A 47 -5.24 18.55 -5.42
N MET A 48 -4.02 18.14 -5.80
CA MET A 48 -3.16 17.28 -4.97
C MET A 48 -2.80 17.96 -3.64
N SER A 49 -2.61 19.28 -3.66
CA SER A 49 -2.20 20.08 -2.49
C SER A 49 -3.37 20.72 -1.73
N TRP A 50 -4.59 20.56 -2.22
CA TRP A 50 -5.78 21.13 -1.60
C TRP A 50 -6.11 20.44 -0.27
N ARG A 51 -6.70 21.20 0.66
CA ARG A 51 -7.09 20.72 1.99
C ARG A 51 -8.54 21.09 2.27
N ALA A 52 -9.28 20.18 2.90
CA ALA A 52 -10.67 20.41 3.29
C ALA A 52 -10.84 21.50 4.35
N ASN A 53 -9.86 21.66 5.23
CA ASN A 53 -9.80 22.68 6.27
C ASN A 53 -8.36 22.82 6.79
N ASP A 54 -8.13 23.75 7.71
CA ASP A 54 -6.79 24.06 8.26
C ASP A 54 -6.14 22.89 9.02
N LYS A 55 -6.92 21.90 9.45
CA LYS A 55 -6.45 20.69 10.14
C LYS A 55 -6.34 19.47 9.21
N GLY A 56 -6.79 19.60 7.97
CA GLY A 56 -6.81 18.51 6.99
C GLY A 56 -5.44 18.28 6.35
N HIS A 57 -5.17 17.04 5.98
CA HIS A 57 -4.02 16.69 5.15
C HIS A 57 -4.38 16.79 3.66
N PRO A 58 -3.44 17.22 2.80
CA PRO A 58 -3.64 17.20 1.36
C PRO A 58 -3.56 15.77 0.80
N ILE A 59 -4.11 15.55 -0.40
CA ILE A 59 -4.04 14.27 -1.12
C ILE A 59 -2.58 13.85 -1.32
N SER A 60 -1.67 14.80 -1.58
CA SER A 60 -0.23 14.54 -1.72
C SER A 60 0.36 13.81 -0.52
N PHE A 61 0.05 14.25 0.70
CA PHE A 61 0.55 13.62 1.92
C PHE A 61 -0.07 12.24 2.13
N ILE A 62 -1.39 12.11 1.98
CA ILE A 62 -2.10 10.85 2.22
C ILE A 62 -1.60 9.77 1.26
N LEU A 63 -1.45 10.11 -0.01
CA LEU A 63 -0.92 9.23 -1.03
C LEU A 63 0.52 8.81 -0.71
N TRP A 64 1.40 9.78 -0.45
CA TRP A 64 2.80 9.51 -0.10
C TRP A 64 2.91 8.61 1.14
N HIS A 65 2.16 8.92 2.19
CA HIS A 65 2.12 8.18 3.44
C HIS A 65 1.80 6.70 3.21
N TYR A 66 0.74 6.42 2.45
CA TYR A 66 0.35 5.05 2.16
C TYR A 66 1.42 4.30 1.36
N VAL A 67 1.88 4.88 0.24
CA VAL A 67 2.87 4.21 -0.63
C VAL A 67 4.18 3.97 0.11
N ARG A 68 4.63 4.90 0.97
CA ARG A 68 5.78 4.69 1.86
C ARG A 68 5.54 3.57 2.87
N THR A 69 4.33 3.43 3.40
CA THR A 69 3.97 2.37 4.34
C THR A 69 4.04 0.99 3.68
N GLU A 70 3.44 0.83 2.49
CA GLU A 70 3.51 -0.45 1.76
C GLU A 70 4.97 -0.81 1.41
N ASP A 71 5.73 0.14 0.85
CA ASP A 71 7.15 -0.04 0.52
C ASP A 71 7.96 -0.48 1.75
N ASN A 72 7.80 0.21 2.88
CA ASN A 72 8.49 -0.14 4.12
C ASN A 72 8.11 -1.53 4.66
N ILE A 73 6.82 -1.88 4.65
CA ILE A 73 6.37 -3.20 5.12
C ILE A 73 6.96 -4.30 4.22
N ILE A 74 6.80 -4.18 2.92
CA ILE A 74 7.18 -5.24 1.96
C ILE A 74 8.70 -5.36 1.82
N GLN A 75 9.41 -4.25 1.59
CA GLN A 75 10.84 -4.30 1.31
C GLN A 75 11.67 -4.40 2.60
N PHE A 76 11.40 -3.55 3.58
CA PHE A 76 12.26 -3.48 4.76
C PHE A 76 11.83 -4.42 5.87
N VAL A 77 10.55 -4.42 6.25
CA VAL A 77 10.08 -5.23 7.39
C VAL A 77 10.09 -6.73 7.06
N LEU A 78 9.57 -7.11 5.90
CA LEU A 78 9.46 -8.51 5.50
C LEU A 78 10.73 -9.05 4.84
N GLN A 79 11.33 -8.29 3.90
CA GLN A 79 12.48 -8.77 3.12
C GLN A 79 13.85 -8.34 3.66
N ARG A 80 13.92 -7.39 4.61
CA ARG A 80 15.19 -6.82 5.12
C ARG A 80 16.06 -6.21 4.01
N LYS A 81 15.44 -5.67 2.96
CA LYS A 81 16.09 -4.98 1.86
C LYS A 81 15.91 -3.46 1.98
N PRO A 82 16.74 -2.67 1.29
CA PRO A 82 16.42 -1.27 1.08
C PRO A 82 15.04 -1.11 0.43
N THR A 83 14.31 -0.07 0.84
CA THR A 83 13.01 0.25 0.26
C THR A 83 13.17 0.76 -1.17
N VAL A 84 12.16 0.60 -2.03
CA VAL A 84 12.16 1.14 -3.40
C VAL A 84 12.47 2.64 -3.38
N TRP A 85 11.96 3.34 -2.37
CA TRP A 85 12.23 4.75 -2.11
C TRP A 85 13.72 5.11 -2.04
N LEU A 86 14.53 4.26 -1.40
CA LEU A 86 15.96 4.48 -1.23
C LEU A 86 16.74 3.97 -2.43
N GLU A 87 16.39 2.80 -2.97
CA GLU A 87 17.06 2.24 -4.15
C GLU A 87 16.90 3.13 -5.38
N GLY A 88 15.73 3.78 -5.53
CA GLY A 88 15.45 4.71 -6.61
C GLY A 88 15.86 6.16 -6.37
N GLY A 89 16.49 6.50 -5.23
CA GLY A 89 16.89 7.87 -4.89
C GLY A 89 15.72 8.86 -4.78
N TRP A 90 14.53 8.37 -4.41
CA TRP A 90 13.32 9.17 -4.34
C TRP A 90 13.31 10.11 -3.12
N ASP A 91 14.03 9.76 -2.05
CA ASP A 91 14.28 10.64 -0.91
C ASP A 91 14.94 11.95 -1.36
N GLU A 92 16.02 11.84 -2.11
CA GLU A 92 16.74 12.99 -2.66
C GLU A 92 15.90 13.74 -3.68
N LYS A 93 15.21 13.02 -4.57
CA LYS A 93 14.39 13.61 -5.64
C LYS A 93 13.23 14.47 -5.10
N PHE A 94 12.55 14.01 -4.05
CA PHE A 94 11.45 14.75 -3.43
C PHE A 94 11.89 15.63 -2.26
N GLY A 95 13.17 15.62 -1.88
CA GLY A 95 13.68 16.37 -0.73
C GLY A 95 13.05 15.95 0.59
N LEU A 96 12.66 14.68 0.72
CA LEU A 96 11.97 14.12 1.89
C LEU A 96 12.88 13.14 2.62
N HIS A 97 12.75 13.07 3.94
CA HIS A 97 13.67 12.27 4.75
C HIS A 97 13.62 10.78 4.38
N ARG A 98 14.80 10.17 4.31
CA ARG A 98 15.10 8.81 3.85
C ARG A 98 14.17 7.74 4.43
N THR A 99 13.93 7.83 5.74
CA THR A 99 13.11 6.86 6.50
C THR A 99 11.74 7.39 6.89
N ALA A 100 11.37 8.59 6.44
CA ALA A 100 10.06 9.14 6.79
C ALA A 100 8.96 8.43 6.01
N GLN A 101 7.85 8.22 6.73
CA GLN A 101 6.60 7.68 6.21
C GLN A 101 5.41 8.43 6.82
N GLY A 102 5.57 9.67 7.31
CA GLY A 102 4.49 10.49 7.86
C GLY A 102 4.28 10.36 9.37
N THR A 103 4.60 9.21 9.97
CA THR A 103 4.51 9.04 11.44
C THR A 103 5.43 10.02 12.15
N GLY A 104 4.86 10.90 12.99
CA GLY A 104 5.61 11.88 13.76
C GLY A 104 5.94 13.19 13.03
N MET A 105 5.49 13.35 11.77
CA MET A 105 5.59 14.64 11.08
C MET A 105 4.61 15.64 11.69
N SER A 106 4.99 16.93 11.70
CA SER A 106 4.08 18.00 12.11
C SER A 106 2.96 18.19 11.07
N LEU A 107 1.88 18.85 11.50
CA LEU A 107 0.79 19.18 10.59
C LEU A 107 1.29 20.08 9.44
N GLU A 108 2.15 21.06 9.74
CA GLU A 108 2.74 21.96 8.75
C GLU A 108 3.59 21.20 7.74
N GLU A 109 4.43 20.25 8.19
CA GLU A 109 5.25 19.42 7.30
C GLU A 109 4.37 18.55 6.38
N ALA A 110 3.34 17.91 6.94
CA ALA A 110 2.38 17.12 6.18
C ALA A 110 1.65 17.97 5.13
N GLN A 111 1.25 19.19 5.49
CA GLN A 111 0.54 20.11 4.59
C GLN A 111 1.45 20.76 3.54
N ALA A 112 2.75 20.85 3.81
CA ALA A 112 3.76 21.33 2.88
C ALA A 112 4.17 20.29 1.83
N LEU A 113 3.84 19.01 2.02
CA LEU A 113 4.26 17.95 1.11
C LEU A 113 3.73 18.15 -0.31
N ARG A 114 4.64 18.14 -1.29
CA ARG A 114 4.36 18.20 -2.73
C ARG A 114 4.93 16.99 -3.42
N LEU A 115 4.21 16.50 -4.44
CA LEU A 115 4.60 15.35 -5.25
C LEU A 115 4.74 15.80 -6.70
N GLU A 116 5.80 16.56 -6.96
CA GLU A 116 6.02 17.23 -8.24
C GLU A 116 7.36 16.83 -8.87
N PRO A 117 7.37 16.48 -10.18
CA PRO A 117 6.20 16.29 -11.03
C PRO A 117 5.41 15.04 -10.63
N LYS A 118 4.07 15.07 -10.81
CA LYS A 118 3.19 13.94 -10.46
C LYS A 118 3.64 12.61 -11.11
N SER A 119 4.16 12.70 -12.33
CA SER A 119 4.68 11.55 -13.08
C SER A 119 5.82 10.83 -12.37
N ASP A 120 6.68 11.56 -11.65
CA ASP A 120 7.78 10.96 -10.90
C ASP A 120 7.24 10.16 -9.71
N PHE A 121 6.24 10.69 -9.01
CA PHE A 121 5.64 9.96 -7.90
C PHE A 121 4.83 8.75 -8.40
N GLN A 122 4.17 8.86 -9.55
CA GLN A 122 3.53 7.71 -10.22
C GLN A 122 4.55 6.62 -10.57
N ALA A 123 5.74 6.99 -11.03
CA ALA A 123 6.81 6.02 -11.30
C ALA A 123 7.27 5.30 -10.03
N TYR A 124 7.50 6.03 -8.93
CA TYR A 124 7.80 5.43 -7.63
C TYR A 124 6.68 4.48 -7.16
N MET A 125 5.43 4.94 -7.24
CA MET A 125 4.26 4.16 -6.83
C MET A 125 4.11 2.87 -7.64
N ASN A 126 4.27 2.93 -8.97
CA ASN A 126 4.28 1.74 -9.83
C ASN A 126 5.40 0.76 -9.46
N ALA A 127 6.61 1.27 -9.19
CA ALA A 127 7.74 0.42 -8.79
C ALA A 127 7.48 -0.30 -7.45
N VAL A 128 6.82 0.37 -6.48
CA VAL A 128 6.41 -0.27 -5.22
C VAL A 128 5.41 -1.39 -5.48
N TRP A 129 4.38 -1.15 -6.31
CA TRP A 129 3.38 -2.16 -6.63
C TRP A 129 3.96 -3.37 -7.37
N GLU A 130 4.86 -3.14 -8.32
CA GLU A 130 5.57 -4.21 -9.02
C GLU A 130 6.43 -5.03 -8.05
N ALA A 131 7.14 -4.38 -7.13
CA ALA A 131 7.93 -5.06 -6.11
C ALA A 131 7.04 -5.89 -5.15
N THR A 132 5.90 -5.33 -4.72
CA THR A 132 4.89 -6.04 -3.92
C THR A 132 4.34 -7.25 -4.65
N ASP A 133 3.97 -7.10 -5.92
CA ASP A 133 3.43 -8.21 -6.72
C ASP A 133 4.45 -9.32 -6.91
N ALA A 134 5.70 -8.96 -7.22
CA ALA A 134 6.80 -9.90 -7.39
C ALA A 134 7.07 -10.69 -6.09
N TYR A 135 7.06 -10.01 -4.94
CA TYR A 135 7.27 -10.65 -3.64
C TYR A 135 6.17 -11.66 -3.31
N LEU A 136 4.90 -11.31 -3.57
CA LEU A 136 3.76 -12.18 -3.30
C LEU A 136 3.56 -13.28 -4.34
N ALA A 137 4.14 -13.14 -5.54
CA ALA A 137 4.02 -14.16 -6.59
C ALA A 137 4.67 -15.50 -6.21
N SER A 138 5.71 -15.48 -5.37
CA SER A 138 6.40 -16.67 -4.88
C SER A 138 5.93 -17.15 -3.51
N ALA A 139 4.99 -16.45 -2.87
CA ALA A 139 4.51 -16.77 -1.53
C ALA A 139 3.40 -17.83 -1.57
N ASP A 140 3.27 -18.60 -0.48
CA ASP A 140 2.16 -19.51 -0.23
C ASP A 140 1.47 -19.19 1.11
N ASP A 141 0.41 -19.94 1.44
CA ASP A 141 -0.34 -19.68 2.67
C ASP A 141 0.49 -19.99 3.94
N ALA A 142 1.44 -20.93 3.87
CA ALA A 142 2.34 -21.24 4.99
C ALA A 142 3.30 -20.07 5.29
N PHE A 143 3.76 -19.36 4.25
CA PHE A 143 4.53 -18.14 4.42
C PHE A 143 3.76 -17.07 5.23
N LEU A 144 2.45 -16.94 5.01
CA LEU A 144 1.62 -15.96 5.71
C LEU A 144 1.48 -16.24 7.22
N GLU A 145 1.66 -17.48 7.65
CA GLU A 145 1.65 -17.89 9.06
C GLU A 145 2.95 -17.56 9.81
N GLN A 146 4.05 -17.32 9.08
CA GLN A 146 5.32 -16.95 9.68
C GLN A 146 5.20 -15.63 10.44
N ARG A 147 6.09 -15.41 11.42
CA ARG A 147 6.03 -14.24 12.30
C ARG A 147 7.01 -13.16 11.86
N THR A 148 6.58 -11.91 11.95
CA THR A 148 7.41 -10.72 11.74
C THR A 148 7.16 -9.71 12.85
N THR A 149 8.09 -8.78 13.03
CA THR A 149 7.93 -7.67 13.98
C THR A 149 7.72 -6.37 13.23
N VAL A 150 6.57 -5.73 13.46
CA VAL A 150 6.24 -4.39 12.96
C VAL A 150 6.33 -3.42 14.13
N LYS A 151 7.28 -2.49 14.13
CA LYS A 151 7.39 -1.50 15.22
C LYS A 151 6.45 -0.31 14.97
N PRO A 152 5.83 0.26 16.01
CA PRO A 152 5.89 -0.14 17.42
C PRO A 152 4.87 -1.22 17.83
N LEU A 153 4.09 -1.77 16.89
CA LEU A 153 2.95 -2.67 17.14
C LEU A 153 3.33 -4.03 17.74
N GLY A 154 4.53 -4.54 17.48
CA GLY A 154 5.04 -5.80 18.01
C GLY A 154 5.08 -6.93 16.99
N GLU A 155 5.16 -8.17 17.49
CA GLU A 155 5.27 -9.38 16.68
C GLU A 155 3.89 -9.92 16.27
N MET A 156 3.74 -10.27 15.00
CA MET A 156 2.48 -10.76 14.42
C MET A 156 2.72 -11.69 13.23
N PRO A 157 1.72 -12.50 12.81
CA PRO A 157 1.79 -13.23 11.55
C PRO A 157 1.96 -12.27 10.36
N ILE A 158 2.64 -12.71 9.30
CA ILE A 158 2.81 -11.93 8.07
C ILE A 158 1.45 -11.63 7.43
N ALA A 159 0.48 -12.54 7.52
CA ALA A 159 -0.90 -12.30 7.12
C ALA A 159 -1.46 -11.01 7.73
N ASN A 160 -1.29 -10.82 9.05
CA ASN A 160 -1.74 -9.62 9.75
C ASN A 160 -0.91 -8.40 9.39
N ALA A 161 0.40 -8.58 9.16
CA ALA A 161 1.26 -7.48 8.74
C ALA A 161 0.77 -6.86 7.42
N ILE A 162 0.56 -7.69 6.39
CA ILE A 162 0.10 -7.24 5.07
C ILE A 162 -1.38 -6.84 5.12
N GLY A 163 -2.22 -7.65 5.77
CA GLY A 163 -3.65 -7.39 5.88
C GLY A 163 -3.97 -6.07 6.56
N ASN A 164 -3.31 -5.75 7.67
CA ASN A 164 -3.59 -4.52 8.40
C ASN A 164 -2.90 -3.30 7.78
N MET A 165 -1.58 -3.38 7.53
CA MET A 165 -0.78 -2.19 7.16
C MET A 165 -0.77 -1.91 5.66
N CYS A 166 -1.03 -2.90 4.81
CA CYS A 166 -1.14 -2.68 3.36
C CYS A 166 -2.61 -2.62 2.94
N LEU A 167 -3.41 -3.65 3.24
CA LEU A 167 -4.80 -3.70 2.76
C LEU A 167 -5.76 -2.77 3.50
N THR A 168 -6.00 -3.00 4.81
CA THR A 168 -6.98 -2.20 5.56
C THR A 168 -6.58 -0.73 5.59
N HIS A 169 -5.33 -0.45 5.97
CA HIS A 169 -4.78 0.90 5.98
C HIS A 169 -4.82 1.56 4.58
N GLY A 170 -4.48 0.81 3.53
CA GLY A 170 -4.51 1.32 2.17
C GLY A 170 -5.90 1.69 1.68
N PHE A 171 -6.91 0.86 1.91
CA PHE A 171 -8.29 1.19 1.56
C PHE A 171 -8.85 2.34 2.41
N THR A 172 -8.42 2.49 3.67
CA THR A 172 -8.78 3.64 4.49
C THR A 172 -8.30 4.94 3.86
N HIS A 173 -7.01 5.04 3.50
CA HIS A 173 -6.47 6.25 2.86
C HIS A 173 -7.00 6.48 1.45
N LEU A 174 -7.32 5.42 0.71
CA LEU A 174 -7.99 5.55 -0.58
C LEU A 174 -9.39 6.16 -0.42
N GLY A 175 -10.11 5.78 0.63
CA GLY A 175 -11.38 6.41 1.02
C GLY A 175 -11.24 7.89 1.36
N GLU A 176 -10.18 8.27 2.07
CA GLU A 176 -9.87 9.68 2.35
C GLU A 176 -9.61 10.48 1.06
N ILE A 177 -8.81 9.93 0.14
CA ILE A 177 -8.56 10.57 -1.16
C ILE A 177 -9.87 10.71 -1.95
N ALA A 178 -10.68 9.66 -2.02
CA ALA A 178 -11.97 9.70 -2.69
C ALA A 178 -12.91 10.77 -2.08
N HIS A 179 -12.90 10.91 -0.75
CA HIS A 179 -13.67 11.94 -0.06
C HIS A 179 -13.17 13.35 -0.40
N LEU A 180 -11.85 13.59 -0.36
CA LEU A 180 -11.25 14.87 -0.72
C LEU A 180 -11.49 15.24 -2.19
N ARG A 181 -11.52 14.26 -3.11
CA ARG A 181 -11.94 14.48 -4.50
C ARG A 181 -13.39 14.98 -4.56
N GLY A 182 -14.30 14.33 -3.84
CA GLY A 182 -15.71 14.71 -3.78
C GLY A 182 -15.92 16.14 -3.24
N LEU A 183 -15.18 16.52 -2.20
CA LEU A 183 -15.25 17.89 -1.64
C LEU A 183 -14.74 18.95 -2.62
N GLN A 184 -13.88 18.59 -3.57
CA GLN A 184 -13.42 19.46 -4.64
C GLN A 184 -14.35 19.49 -5.86
N GLY A 185 -15.49 18.77 -5.81
CA GLY A 185 -16.45 18.70 -6.92
C GLY A 185 -16.02 17.78 -8.07
N LEU A 186 -15.07 16.88 -7.84
CA LEU A 186 -14.59 15.93 -8.86
C LEU A 186 -15.48 14.71 -8.99
N LYS A 187 -15.38 14.02 -10.15
CA LYS A 187 -16.10 12.76 -10.38
C LYS A 187 -15.72 11.74 -9.30
N GLY A 188 -16.73 11.08 -8.74
CA GLY A 188 -16.57 10.00 -7.77
C GLY A 188 -15.79 8.82 -8.34
N MET A 189 -15.18 8.03 -7.44
CA MET A 189 -14.33 6.89 -7.81
C MET A 189 -15.10 5.63 -8.22
N ALA A 190 -16.33 5.46 -7.73
CA ALA A 190 -17.18 4.31 -8.04
C ALA A 190 -18.30 4.75 -9.01
N VAL A 191 -18.00 4.79 -10.31
CA VAL A 191 -18.98 5.09 -11.38
C VAL A 191 -18.46 4.70 -12.77
#